data_AF-A0A853PVK8-F1
#
_entry.id   AF-A0A853PVK8-F1
#
_cell.length_a   1.000
_cell.length_b   1.000
_cell.length_c   1.000
_cell.angle_alpha   90.00
_cell.angle_beta   90.00
_cell.angle_gamma   90.00
#
_symmetry.space_group_name_H-M   'P 1'
#
loop_
_entity.id
_entity.type
_entity.pdbx_description
1 polymer ?
#
loop_
_entity_poly.entity_id
_entity_poly.type
_entity_poly.pdbx_seq_one_letter_code
_entity_poly.pdbx_strand_id
1 'polypeptide(L)'
;MFLLAVAMINLTSCEIEIDDFYDDDNIGGSYYNKSLDLCSRPWADTFYDADGNYCYQELNFYLDRHGEDYIRVEYPNGRYSESVYSFTWNWEDRSQYSLRMVYGPGDVSYLDDVWIRGNVLSGYLDGHDNYVDFTGVR
;
A
#
# COMPACT_ATOMS: atom_id res chain seq x y z
N MET A 1 53.92 -3.78 19.28
CA MET A 1 52.54 -3.29 19.47
C MET A 1 52.08 -2.74 18.14
N PHE A 2 51.42 -3.56 17.32
CA PHE A 2 50.92 -3.17 16.00
C PHE A 2 49.47 -2.71 16.17
N LEU A 3 49.20 -1.44 15.84
CA LEU A 3 47.85 -0.90 15.76
C LEU A 3 47.21 -1.37 14.44
N LEU A 4 46.20 -2.23 14.54
CA LEU A 4 45.29 -2.53 13.44
C LEU A 4 44.28 -1.38 13.34
N ALA A 5 44.46 -0.52 12.35
CA ALA A 5 43.45 0.45 11.96
C ALA A 5 42.33 -0.28 11.21
N VAL A 6 41.18 -0.45 11.86
CA VAL A 6 39.95 -0.91 11.20
C VAL A 6 39.41 0.27 10.40
N ALA A 7 39.57 0.22 9.07
CA ALA A 7 38.90 1.15 8.18
C ALA A 7 37.40 0.81 8.19
N MET A 8 36.58 1.67 8.78
CA MET A 8 35.14 1.64 8.61
C MET A 8 34.87 1.96 7.13
N ILE A 9 34.54 0.93 6.36
CA ILE A 9 34.01 1.10 5.01
C ILE A 9 32.63 1.72 5.21
N ASN A 10 32.54 3.03 5.05
CA ASN A 10 31.26 3.71 4.93
C ASN A 10 30.58 3.11 3.70
N LEU A 11 29.56 2.29 3.91
CA LEU A 11 28.63 1.93 2.87
C LEU A 11 27.85 3.21 2.57
N THR A 12 28.35 4.02 1.65
CA THR A 12 27.49 4.96 0.93
C THR A 12 26.51 4.07 0.17
N SER A 13 25.32 3.89 0.74
CA SER A 13 24.18 3.42 -0.04
C SER A 13 24.15 4.27 -1.30
N CYS A 14 24.27 3.65 -2.47
CA CYS A 14 23.89 4.34 -3.70
C CYS A 14 22.42 4.68 -3.53
N GLU A 15 22.14 5.95 -3.24
CA GLU A 15 20.82 6.51 -3.44
C GLU A 15 20.51 6.32 -4.93
N ILE A 16 19.64 5.36 -5.22
CA ILE A 16 18.90 5.39 -6.47
C ILE A 16 17.91 6.53 -6.26
N GLU A 17 18.24 7.70 -6.78
CA GLU A 17 17.27 8.76 -6.99
C GLU A 17 16.20 8.19 -7.94
N ILE A 18 15.04 7.83 -7.37
CA ILE A 18 13.84 7.60 -8.16
C ILE A 18 13.37 9.00 -8.58
N ASP A 19 13.86 9.40 -9.75
CA ASP A 19 13.43 10.56 -10.51
C ASP A 19 11.92 10.50 -10.75
N ASP A 20 11.24 11.62 -10.47
CA ASP A 20 9.82 11.92 -10.70
C ASP A 20 8.76 11.04 -10.01
N PHE A 21 8.46 11.38 -8.75
CA PHE A 21 7.22 10.95 -8.10
C PHE A 21 6.00 11.53 -8.83
N TYR A 22 5.04 10.69 -9.23
CA TYR A 22 3.75 11.12 -9.80
C TYR A 22 2.78 11.60 -8.71
N ASP A 23 3.27 12.57 -7.97
CA ASP A 23 2.57 13.34 -6.95
C ASP A 23 3.00 14.80 -7.02
N ASP A 24 3.38 15.23 -8.23
CA ASP A 24 3.35 16.64 -8.48
C ASP A 24 1.86 17.03 -8.45
N ASP A 25 1.44 17.54 -7.30
CA ASP A 25 0.20 18.29 -7.02
C ASP A 25 0.03 19.53 -7.95
N ASN A 26 0.60 19.48 -9.14
CA ASN A 26 0.74 20.51 -10.16
C ASN A 26 0.26 20.02 -11.54
N ILE A 27 -0.31 18.81 -11.63
CA ILE A 27 -1.05 18.38 -12.83
C ILE A 27 -2.50 18.87 -12.71
N GLY A 28 -2.72 20.15 -13.04
CA GLY A 28 -3.96 20.75 -13.55
C GLY A 28 -5.31 20.52 -12.81
N GLY A 29 -6.12 21.58 -12.71
CA GLY A 29 -7.39 21.76 -11.96
C GLY A 29 -8.44 20.62 -11.89
N SER A 30 -8.30 19.55 -12.65
CA SER A 30 -9.27 18.47 -12.81
C SER A 30 -8.82 17.11 -12.26
N TYR A 31 -7.54 16.93 -11.91
CA TYR A 31 -6.95 15.65 -11.44
C TYR A 31 -6.67 15.63 -9.91
N TYR A 32 -7.09 16.66 -9.19
CA TYR A 32 -6.59 17.00 -7.85
C TYR A 32 -7.10 16.23 -6.63
N ASN A 33 -7.97 15.22 -6.76
CA ASN A 33 -8.62 14.63 -5.57
C ASN A 33 -8.39 13.14 -5.34
N LYS A 34 -7.76 12.38 -6.24
CA LYS A 34 -7.71 10.91 -6.05
C LYS A 34 -6.88 10.51 -4.82
N SER A 35 -5.74 11.15 -4.57
CA SER A 35 -4.96 10.97 -3.34
C SER A 35 -5.75 11.41 -2.10
N LEU A 36 -6.48 12.53 -2.17
CA LEU A 36 -7.31 13.02 -1.05
C LEU A 36 -8.48 12.07 -0.77
N ASP A 37 -9.13 11.56 -1.81
CA ASP A 37 -10.22 10.59 -1.72
C ASP A 37 -9.70 9.27 -1.14
N LEU A 38 -8.56 8.77 -1.64
CA LEU A 38 -7.87 7.59 -1.12
C LEU A 38 -7.53 7.74 0.36
N CYS A 39 -7.00 8.90 0.77
CA CYS A 39 -6.61 9.17 2.15
C CYS A 39 -7.79 9.62 3.04
N SER A 40 -9.00 9.72 2.50
CA SER A 40 -10.13 10.29 3.23
C SER A 40 -10.68 9.36 4.32
N ARG A 41 -10.40 8.06 4.23
CA ARG A 41 -10.88 7.01 5.13
C ARG A 41 -10.11 5.69 4.92
N PRO A 42 -10.20 4.75 5.88
CA PRO A 42 -9.79 3.38 5.64
C PRO A 42 -10.73 2.65 4.66
N TRP A 43 -10.18 1.69 3.93
CA TRP A 43 -10.87 0.90 2.90
C TRP A 43 -10.85 -0.56 3.30
N ALA A 44 -12.02 -1.15 3.53
CA ALA A 44 -12.13 -2.51 4.05
C ALA A 44 -12.86 -3.46 3.11
N ASP A 45 -12.38 -4.71 3.07
CA ASP A 45 -13.01 -5.81 2.36
C ASP A 45 -12.97 -7.08 3.22
N THR A 46 -13.83 -8.03 2.90
CA THR A 46 -13.90 -9.32 3.58
C THR A 46 -13.88 -10.45 2.56
N PHE A 47 -13.02 -11.43 2.78
CA PHE A 47 -12.83 -12.55 1.87
C PHE A 47 -12.56 -13.84 2.66
N TYR A 48 -12.39 -14.95 1.94
CA TYR A 48 -11.92 -16.20 2.51
C TYR A 48 -10.51 -16.49 1.98
N ASP A 49 -9.58 -16.81 2.88
CA ASP A 49 -8.23 -17.22 2.48
C ASP A 49 -8.24 -18.62 1.81
N ALA A 50 -7.07 -19.06 1.34
CA ALA A 50 -6.91 -20.36 0.68
C ALA A 50 -7.26 -21.55 1.60
N ASP A 51 -7.20 -21.37 2.92
CA ASP A 51 -7.54 -22.37 3.93
C ASP A 51 -9.04 -22.30 4.33
N GLY A 52 -9.80 -21.36 3.78
CA GLY A 52 -11.22 -21.15 4.05
C GLY A 52 -11.51 -20.40 5.36
N ASN A 53 -10.53 -19.71 5.93
CA ASN A 53 -10.75 -18.83 7.08
C ASN A 53 -11.36 -17.50 6.63
N TYR A 54 -12.20 -16.91 7.47
CA TYR A 54 -12.81 -15.62 7.19
C TYR A 54 -11.80 -14.50 7.50
N CYS A 55 -11.58 -13.62 6.53
CA CYS A 55 -10.64 -12.51 6.62
C CYS A 55 -11.38 -11.17 6.54
N TYR A 56 -10.97 -10.23 7.39
CA TYR A 56 -11.26 -8.81 7.25
C TYR A 56 -9.93 -8.10 7.00
N GLN A 57 -9.86 -7.33 5.93
CA GLN A 57 -8.71 -6.49 5.60
C GLN A 57 -9.14 -5.03 5.57
N GLU A 58 -8.30 -4.14 6.09
CA GLU A 58 -8.48 -2.69 6.04
C GLU A 58 -7.18 -2.00 5.64
N LEU A 59 -7.21 -1.30 4.50
CA LEU A 59 -6.12 -0.48 4.00
C LEU A 59 -6.35 0.98 4.37
N ASN A 60 -5.40 1.58 5.06
CA ASN A 60 -5.40 2.99 5.41
C ASN A 60 -4.25 3.71 4.70
N PHE A 61 -4.55 4.84 4.07
CA PHE A 61 -3.59 5.63 3.31
C PHE A 61 -3.49 7.03 3.90
N TYR A 62 -2.27 7.52 4.08
CA TYR A 62 -2.00 8.84 4.63
C TYR A 62 -1.31 9.73 3.60
N LEU A 63 -1.56 11.05 3.69
CA LEU A 63 -1.03 12.05 2.75
C LEU A 63 0.50 12.19 2.80
N ASP A 64 1.14 11.76 3.89
CA ASP A 64 2.59 11.71 4.04
C ASP A 64 3.23 10.45 3.43
N ARG A 65 2.45 9.71 2.61
CA ARG A 65 2.86 8.47 1.92
C ARG A 65 3.06 7.27 2.83
N HIS A 66 2.69 7.37 4.10
CA HIS A 66 2.51 6.21 4.95
C HIS A 66 1.19 5.49 4.61
N GLY A 67 1.11 4.20 4.92
CA GLY A 67 -0.11 3.43 4.93
C GLY A 67 -0.04 2.27 5.92
N GLU A 68 -1.20 1.75 6.29
CA GLU A 68 -1.36 0.60 7.19
C GLU A 68 -2.30 -0.43 6.57
N ASP A 69 -1.92 -1.70 6.67
CA ASP A 69 -2.73 -2.84 6.26
C ASP A 69 -3.05 -3.67 7.49
N TYR A 70 -4.27 -3.52 7.99
CA TYR A 70 -4.79 -4.31 9.10
C TYR A 70 -5.51 -5.54 8.57
N ILE A 71 -5.09 -6.72 9.03
CA ILE A 71 -5.69 -7.99 8.67
C ILE A 71 -6.13 -8.72 9.93
N ARG A 72 -7.38 -9.15 9.96
CA ARG A 72 -7.93 -10.06 10.96
C ARG A 72 -8.39 -11.35 10.31
N VAL A 73 -7.90 -12.48 10.82
CA VAL A 73 -8.29 -13.82 10.36
C VAL A 73 -9.04 -14.54 11.47
N GLU A 74 -10.27 -14.97 11.17
CA GLU A 74 -11.10 -15.76 12.07
C GLU A 74 -11.06 -17.24 11.71
N TYR A 75 -10.68 -18.07 12.68
CA TYR A 75 -10.55 -19.50 12.53
C TYR A 75 -11.85 -20.24 12.87
N PRO A 76 -12.10 -21.45 12.33
CA PRO A 76 -13.31 -22.22 12.59
C PRO A 76 -13.61 -22.52 14.07
N ASN A 77 -12.59 -22.44 14.94
CA ASN A 77 -12.73 -22.64 16.39
C ASN A 77 -13.18 -21.36 17.15
N GLY A 78 -13.49 -20.28 16.43
CA GLY A 78 -13.89 -18.99 16.99
C GLY A 78 -12.76 -18.14 17.54
N ARG A 79 -11.49 -18.57 17.41
CA ARG A 79 -10.32 -17.73 17.70
C ARG A 79 -10.03 -16.83 16.51
N TYR A 80 -9.33 -15.74 16.75
CA TYR A 80 -8.86 -14.85 15.70
C TYR A 80 -7.39 -14.47 15.91
N SER A 81 -6.75 -14.04 14.82
CA SER A 81 -5.46 -13.36 14.84
C SER A 81 -5.59 -12.00 14.18
N GLU A 82 -4.75 -11.06 14.59
CA GLU A 82 -4.70 -9.70 14.05
C GLU A 82 -3.25 -9.39 13.69
N SER A 83 -3.05 -8.73 12.56
CA SER A 83 -1.75 -8.26 12.08
C SER A 83 -1.91 -6.84 11.53
N VAL A 84 -0.89 -6.00 11.71
CA VAL A 84 -0.81 -4.66 11.12
C VAL A 84 0.53 -4.57 10.42
N TYR A 85 0.52 -4.24 9.14
CA TYR A 85 1.70 -4.01 8.33
C TYR A 85 1.75 -2.55 7.91
N SER A 86 2.87 -1.89 8.15
CA SER A 86 3.11 -0.54 7.63
C SER A 86 3.68 -0.64 6.23
N PHE A 87 3.26 0.26 5.35
CA PHE A 87 3.84 0.41 4.02
C PHE A 87 4.03 1.88 3.67
N THR A 88 4.88 2.15 2.67
CA THR A 88 4.86 3.42 1.96
C THR A 88 4.15 3.25 0.64
N TRP A 89 3.42 4.25 0.15
CA TRP A 89 2.67 4.14 -1.10
C TRP A 89 2.88 5.32 -2.05
N ASN A 90 2.84 5.05 -3.34
CA ASN A 90 2.97 6.02 -4.42
C ASN A 90 2.10 5.63 -5.63
N TRP A 91 1.71 6.60 -6.45
CA TRP A 91 1.16 6.32 -7.78
C TRP A 91 2.30 5.96 -8.74
N GLU A 92 2.16 4.86 -9.48
CA GLU A 92 3.17 4.42 -10.46
C GLU A 92 3.06 5.12 -11.81
N ASP A 93 1.93 5.76 -12.07
CA ASP A 93 1.64 6.39 -13.35
C ASP A 93 1.00 7.77 -13.18
N ARG A 94 1.23 8.66 -14.17
CA ARG A 94 0.68 10.03 -14.21
C ARG A 94 -0.85 10.08 -14.21
N SER A 95 -1.50 9.02 -14.65
CA SER A 95 -2.97 8.92 -14.72
C SER A 95 -3.58 8.37 -13.44
N GLN A 96 -2.75 8.01 -12.45
CA GLN A 96 -3.12 7.50 -11.13
C GLN A 96 -4.01 6.25 -11.23
N TYR A 97 -3.70 5.31 -12.12
CA TYR A 97 -4.42 4.03 -12.21
C TYR A 97 -3.72 2.88 -11.49
N SER A 98 -2.46 3.03 -11.11
CA SER A 98 -1.69 2.02 -10.41
C SER A 98 -1.11 2.59 -9.11
N LEU A 99 -1.44 1.97 -7.98
CA LEU A 99 -0.86 2.23 -6.68
C LEU A 99 0.21 1.18 -6.39
N ARG A 100 1.40 1.64 -6.03
CA ARG A 100 2.46 0.80 -5.49
C ARG A 100 2.53 0.94 -3.99
N MET A 101 2.42 -0.18 -3.28
CA MET A 101 2.52 -0.28 -1.82
C MET A 101 3.79 -1.07 -1.47
N VAL A 102 4.66 -0.49 -0.65
CA VAL A 102 5.96 -1.07 -0.28
C VAL A 102 5.98 -1.37 1.19
N TYR A 103 5.91 -2.65 1.53
CA TYR A 103 5.95 -3.15 2.90
C TYR A 103 7.39 -3.36 3.39
N GLY A 104 8.33 -3.57 2.46
CA GLY A 104 9.75 -3.73 2.75
C GLY A 104 10.60 -4.08 1.53
N PRO A 105 11.89 -4.38 1.73
CA PRO A 105 12.78 -4.76 0.63
C PRO A 105 12.28 -6.02 -0.11
N GLY A 106 11.85 -5.84 -1.36
CA GLY A 106 11.32 -6.93 -2.19
C GLY A 106 9.88 -7.35 -1.83
N ASP A 107 9.23 -6.64 -0.91
CA ASP A 107 7.84 -6.84 -0.52
C ASP A 107 7.02 -5.63 -1.00
N VAL A 108 6.44 -5.79 -2.18
CA VAL A 108 5.79 -4.73 -2.94
C VAL A 108 4.52 -5.30 -3.53
N SER A 109 3.40 -4.64 -3.25
CA SER A 109 2.11 -4.91 -3.87
C SER A 109 1.70 -3.78 -4.82
N TYR A 110 0.90 -4.14 -5.81
CA TYR A 110 0.33 -3.22 -6.79
C TYR A 110 -1.19 -3.34 -6.79
N LEU A 111 -1.88 -2.21 -6.70
CA LEU A 111 -3.31 -2.15 -7.01
C LEU A 111 -3.45 -1.42 -8.35
N ASP A 112 -3.76 -2.18 -9.40
CA ASP A 112 -3.89 -1.70 -10.78
C ASP A 112 -5.35 -1.43 -11.16
N ASP A 113 -5.56 -0.65 -12.23
CA ASP A 113 -6.87 -0.17 -12.70
C ASP A 113 -7.72 0.47 -11.57
N VAL A 114 -7.05 1.22 -10.69
CA VAL A 114 -7.64 1.82 -9.49
C VAL A 114 -8.85 2.66 -9.88
N TRP A 115 -9.97 2.37 -9.24
CA TRP A 115 -11.20 3.14 -9.35
C TRP A 115 -11.68 3.55 -7.97
N ILE A 116 -11.75 4.86 -7.73
CA ILE A 116 -12.28 5.42 -6.48
C ILE A 116 -13.55 6.16 -6.82
N ARG A 117 -14.68 5.71 -6.28
CA ARG A 117 -15.97 6.37 -6.52
C ARG A 117 -16.91 6.20 -5.34
N GLY A 118 -17.34 7.33 -4.77
CA GLY A 118 -18.28 7.34 -3.66
C GLY A 118 -17.67 6.75 -2.40
N ASN A 119 -18.02 5.50 -2.08
CA ASN A 119 -17.50 4.79 -0.91
C ASN A 119 -16.88 3.44 -1.29
N VAL A 120 -16.37 3.34 -2.52
CA VAL A 120 -15.71 2.16 -3.07
C VAL A 120 -14.32 2.54 -3.59
N LEU A 121 -13.33 1.72 -3.22
CA LEU A 121 -12.00 1.62 -3.81
C LEU A 121 -11.88 0.23 -4.43
N SER A 122 -11.72 0.15 -5.74
CA SER A 122 -11.60 -1.13 -6.44
C SER A 122 -10.45 -1.14 -7.43
N GLY A 123 -10.03 -2.34 -7.83
CA GLY A 123 -8.92 -2.55 -8.75
C GLY A 123 -8.47 -4.01 -8.78
N TYR A 124 -7.30 -4.27 -9.33
CA TYR A 124 -6.65 -5.58 -9.39
C TYR A 124 -5.42 -5.60 -8.48
N LEU A 125 -5.46 -6.37 -7.40
CA LEU A 125 -4.40 -6.41 -6.40
C LEU A 125 -3.41 -7.54 -6.72
N ASP A 126 -2.15 -7.21 -7.01
CA ASP A 126 -1.07 -8.15 -7.33
C ASP A 126 -1.32 -9.07 -8.54
N GLY A 127 -2.15 -8.62 -9.48
CA GLY A 127 -2.43 -9.30 -10.74
C GLY A 127 -3.87 -9.15 -11.22
N HIS A 128 -4.07 -9.22 -12.54
CA HIS A 128 -5.39 -9.03 -13.19
C HIS A 128 -6.42 -10.13 -12.89
N ASP A 129 -6.05 -11.20 -12.21
CA ASP A 129 -6.96 -12.27 -11.77
C ASP A 129 -7.48 -12.06 -10.34
N ASN A 130 -6.99 -11.05 -9.62
CA ASN A 130 -7.36 -10.75 -8.23
C ASN A 130 -8.07 -9.40 -8.11
N TYR A 131 -9.32 -9.34 -8.58
CA TYR A 131 -10.14 -8.14 -8.45
C TYR A 131 -10.63 -7.96 -7.01
N VAL A 132 -10.47 -6.76 -6.46
CA VAL A 132 -10.84 -6.38 -5.09
C VAL A 132 -11.81 -5.19 -5.10
N ASP A 133 -12.72 -5.14 -4.13
CA ASP A 133 -13.74 -4.10 -3.98
C ASP A 133 -13.87 -3.69 -2.51
N PHE A 134 -12.98 -2.78 -2.09
CA PHE A 134 -12.98 -2.27 -0.74
C PHE A 134 -14.07 -1.22 -0.54
N THR A 135 -14.78 -1.34 0.57
CA THR A 135 -15.75 -0.34 1.03
C THR A 135 -15.12 0.60 2.04
N GLY A 136 -15.35 1.90 1.89
CA GLY A 136 -14.89 2.91 2.84
C GLY A 136 -15.51 2.74 4.23
N VAL A 137 -14.67 2.67 5.26
CA VAL A 137 -15.07 2.63 6.67
C VAL A 137 -15.45 4.05 7.12
N ARG A 138 -16.49 4.17 7.96
CA ARG A 138 -17.03 5.45 8.46
C ARG A 138 -16.59 5.77 9.87
#